data_AF-A0A2L2WLP6-F1
#
_entry.id   AF-A0A2L2WLP6-F1
#
_cell.length_a   1.000
_cell.length_b   1.000
_cell.length_c   1.000
_cell.angle_alpha   90.00
_cell.angle_beta   90.00
_cell.angle_gamma   90.00
#
_symmetry.space_group_name_H-M   'P 1'
#
loop_
_entity.id
_entity.type
_entity.pdbx_description
1 polymer ?
#
loop_
_entity_poly.entity_id
_entity_poly.type
_entity_poly.pdbx_seq_one_letter_code
_entity_poly.pdbx_strand_id
1 'polypeptide(L)'
;MFSRDADEIADLFQEVLVKLWNGFDSFKSRSDIKTWIYRVALNSCISTERKKKRRQSADLTMTVDLFETDNEDTAQASLLHRRISRLRPFDRAIVLLWLENISYDEIADIVGISAKNVSVRLFRIKEQLKRMSD
;
A
#
# COMPACT_ATOMS: atom_id res chain seq x y z
N MET A 1 3.62 -2.35 4.43
CA MET A 1 2.29 -2.10 5.00
C MET A 1 2.02 -0.59 5.06
N PHE A 2 0.76 -0.14 5.08
CA PHE A 2 0.38 1.29 5.12
C PHE A 2 0.28 1.88 6.53
N SER A 3 -0.07 1.05 7.52
CA SER A 3 0.11 1.35 8.95
C SER A 3 0.66 0.12 9.67
N ARG A 4 1.18 0.31 10.89
CA ARG A 4 1.68 -0.71 11.83
C ARG A 4 0.87 -0.75 13.14
N ASP A 5 -0.04 0.19 13.33
CA ASP A 5 -0.89 0.29 14.52
C ASP A 5 -2.16 -0.53 14.26
N ALA A 6 -2.45 -1.48 15.15
CA ALA A 6 -3.58 -2.40 15.02
C ALA A 6 -4.92 -1.65 15.05
N ASP A 7 -5.03 -0.61 15.86
CA ASP A 7 -6.24 0.21 15.95
C ASP A 7 -6.41 1.02 14.67
N GLU A 8 -5.31 1.59 14.14
CA GLU A 8 -5.35 2.32 12.85
C GLU A 8 -5.69 1.38 11.68
N ILE A 9 -5.24 0.13 11.72
CA ILE A 9 -5.59 -0.89 10.71
C ILE A 9 -7.08 -1.23 10.81
N ALA A 10 -7.61 -1.43 12.02
CA ALA A 10 -9.03 -1.73 12.24
C ALA A 10 -9.93 -0.58 11.77
N ASP A 11 -9.58 0.67 12.13
CA ASP A 11 -10.28 1.87 11.68
C ASP A 11 -10.25 2.00 10.16
N LEU A 12 -9.08 1.78 9.54
CA LEU A 12 -8.94 1.85 8.09
C LEU A 12 -9.73 0.76 7.39
N PHE A 13 -9.75 -0.46 7.92
CA PHE A 13 -10.55 -1.56 7.41
C PHE A 13 -12.05 -1.21 7.46
N GLN A 14 -12.53 -0.68 8.58
CA GLN A 14 -13.90 -0.23 8.71
C GLN A 14 -14.23 0.91 7.72
N GLU A 15 -13.34 1.90 7.58
CA GLU A 15 -13.52 2.99 6.60
C GLU A 15 -13.62 2.45 5.16
N VAL A 16 -12.79 1.46 4.81
CA VAL A 16 -12.84 0.80 3.50
C VAL A 16 -14.16 0.06 3.32
N LEU A 17 -14.60 -0.74 4.30
CA LEU A 17 -15.87 -1.45 4.23
C LEU A 17 -17.07 -0.51 4.04
N VAL A 18 -17.12 0.60 4.79
CA VAL A 18 -18.18 1.60 4.67
C VAL A 18 -18.18 2.22 3.27
N LYS A 19 -17.01 2.56 2.73
CA LYS A 19 -16.89 3.11 1.37
C LYS A 19 -17.29 2.11 0.30
N LEU A 20 -16.97 0.84 0.48
CA LEU A 20 -17.40 -0.23 -0.41
C LEU A 20 -18.92 -0.36 -0.37
N TRP A 21 -19.52 -0.47 0.81
CA TRP A 21 -20.96 -0.57 0.97
C TRP A 21 -21.70 0.59 0.31
N ASN A 22 -21.31 1.84 0.63
CA ASN A 22 -21.93 3.04 0.07
C ASN A 22 -21.67 3.21 -1.43
N GLY A 23 -20.55 2.68 -1.93
CA GLY A 23 -20.18 2.78 -3.34
C GLY A 23 -20.76 1.66 -4.21
N PHE A 24 -21.25 0.58 -3.61
CA PHE A 24 -21.65 -0.64 -4.32
C PHE A 24 -22.78 -0.38 -5.32
N ASP A 25 -23.82 0.37 -4.93
CA ASP A 25 -24.94 0.72 -5.82
C ASP A 25 -24.50 1.55 -7.04
N SER A 26 -23.37 2.26 -6.92
CA SER A 26 -22.80 3.08 -7.99
C SER A 26 -21.80 2.31 -8.87
N PHE A 27 -21.49 1.05 -8.54
CA PHE A 27 -20.54 0.24 -9.28
C PHE A 27 -21.10 -0.19 -10.64
N LYS A 28 -20.69 0.51 -11.70
CA LYS A 28 -21.17 0.30 -13.08
C LYS A 28 -20.51 -0.87 -13.82
N SER A 29 -19.93 -1.85 -13.11
CA SER A 29 -19.25 -3.03 -13.68
C SER A 29 -18.24 -2.72 -14.81
N ARG A 30 -17.56 -1.57 -14.74
CA ARG A 30 -16.57 -1.14 -15.74
C ARG A 30 -15.19 -1.78 -15.56
N SER A 31 -15.01 -2.55 -14.50
CA SER A 31 -13.83 -3.35 -14.15
C SER A 31 -14.31 -4.59 -13.41
N ASP A 32 -13.41 -5.54 -13.14
CA ASP A 32 -13.68 -6.57 -12.13
C ASP A 32 -14.02 -5.89 -10.78
N ILE A 33 -14.92 -6.50 -10.03
CA ILE A 33 -15.25 -6.10 -8.65
C ILE A 33 -13.99 -6.14 -7.77
N LYS A 34 -13.07 -7.09 -8.00
CA LYS A 34 -11.79 -7.15 -7.28
C LYS A 34 -10.96 -5.89 -7.51
N THR A 35 -10.83 -5.47 -8.77
CA THR A 35 -10.12 -4.24 -9.16
C THR A 35 -10.74 -3.02 -8.48
N TRP A 36 -12.06 -2.94 -8.44
CA TRP A 36 -12.76 -1.85 -7.76
C TRP A 36 -12.52 -1.86 -6.25
N ILE A 37 -12.54 -3.03 -5.60
CA ILE A 37 -12.22 -3.17 -4.17
C ILE A 37 -10.79 -2.70 -3.89
N TYR A 38 -9.80 -3.16 -4.67
CA TYR A 38 -8.42 -2.72 -4.55
C TYR A 38 -8.28 -1.20 -4.70
N ARG A 39 -9.00 -0.59 -5.64
CA ARG A 39 -9.02 0.86 -5.83
C ARG A 39 -9.52 1.59 -4.60
N VAL A 40 -10.65 1.16 -4.05
CA VAL A 40 -11.25 1.79 -2.86
C VAL A 40 -10.32 1.64 -1.65
N ALA A 41 -9.75 0.45 -1.45
CA ALA A 41 -8.82 0.17 -0.37
C ALA A 41 -7.55 1.03 -0.47
N LEU A 42 -6.85 0.98 -1.60
CA LEU A 42 -5.59 1.72 -1.80
C LEU A 42 -5.79 3.24 -1.72
N ASN A 43 -6.87 3.76 -2.31
CA ASN A 43 -7.17 5.20 -2.22
C ASN A 43 -7.45 5.62 -0.77
N SER A 44 -8.10 4.76 0.02
CA SER A 44 -8.33 5.01 1.44
C SER A 44 -7.02 5.03 2.22
N CYS A 45 -6.17 4.02 2.05
CA CYS A 45 -4.85 3.95 2.68
C CYS A 45 -4.00 5.19 2.37
N ILE A 46 -3.90 5.57 1.10
CA ILE A 46 -3.12 6.72 0.65
C ILE A 46 -3.71 8.04 1.17
N SER A 47 -5.04 8.16 1.21
CA SER A 47 -5.72 9.36 1.74
C SER A 47 -5.46 9.54 3.22
N THR A 48 -5.54 8.46 4.01
CA THR A 48 -5.28 8.47 5.45
C THR A 48 -3.82 8.80 5.76
N GLU A 49 -2.86 8.20 5.05
CA GLU A 49 -1.43 8.52 5.20
C GLU A 49 -1.13 9.99 4.86
N ARG A 50 -1.76 10.54 3.80
CA ARG A 50 -1.64 11.97 3.45
C ARG A 50 -2.25 12.89 4.51
N LYS A 51 -3.43 12.55 5.05
CA LYS A 51 -4.09 13.32 6.11
C LYS A 51 -3.24 13.33 7.39
N LYS A 52 -2.64 12.19 7.76
CA LYS A 52 -1.74 12.05 8.92
C LYS A 52 -0.51 12.94 8.77
N LYS A 53 0.17 12.87 7.63
CA LYS A 53 1.34 13.72 7.34
C LYS A 53 1.01 15.21 7.39
N ARG A 54 -0.21 15.61 7.02
CA ARG A 54 -0.68 17.00 7.11
C ARG A 54 -1.04 17.41 8.54
N ARG A 55 -1.49 16.49 9.40
CA ARG A 55 -1.86 16.74 10.80
C ARG A 55 -0.65 16.73 11.75
N GLN A 56 0.47 16.12 11.36
CA GLN A 56 1.73 16.05 12.12
C GLN A 56 2.49 17.38 12.29
N SER A 57 1.79 18.52 12.41
CA SER A 57 2.42 19.78 12.77
C SER A 57 2.73 19.93 14.26
N ALA A 58 2.38 18.98 15.14
CA ALA A 58 2.67 19.11 16.58
C ALA A 58 2.57 17.81 17.42
N ASP A 59 3.06 16.66 16.97
CA ASP A 59 3.23 15.54 17.92
C ASP A 59 4.45 14.67 17.62
N LEU A 60 5.37 14.63 18.60
CA LEU A 60 6.56 13.79 18.61
C LEU A 60 6.18 12.40 19.11
N THR A 61 5.58 11.58 18.25
CA THR A 61 5.43 10.15 18.57
C THR A 61 6.69 9.43 18.09
N MET A 62 7.50 8.98 19.05
CA MET A 62 8.62 8.09 18.80
C MET A 62 8.06 6.74 18.36
N THR A 63 8.20 6.40 17.06
CA THR A 63 7.88 5.05 16.57
C THR A 63 8.90 4.07 17.14
N VAL A 64 8.51 3.33 18.17
CA VAL A 64 9.29 2.21 18.70
C VAL A 64 9.06 1.00 17.77
N ASP A 65 10.14 0.48 17.19
CA ASP A 65 10.15 -0.79 16.46
C ASP A 65 9.93 -1.92 17.48
N LEU A 66 8.69 -2.39 17.66
CA LEU A 66 8.41 -3.65 18.35
C LEU A 66 7.92 -4.65 17.33
N PHE A 67 8.85 -5.46 16.80
CA PHE A 67 8.67 -6.89 16.50
C PHE A 67 10.06 -7.44 16.13
N GLU A 68 10.74 -8.01 17.12
CA GLU A 68 11.67 -9.12 16.87
C GLU A 68 10.81 -10.38 16.74
N THR A 69 10.72 -10.93 15.54
CA THR A 69 10.27 -12.31 15.36
C THR A 69 11.49 -13.10 14.93
N ASP A 70 11.94 -13.95 15.84
CA ASP A 70 13.15 -14.76 15.74
C ASP A 70 12.93 -15.89 14.71
N ASN A 71 13.45 -15.71 13.49
CA ASN A 71 13.64 -16.73 12.45
C ASN A 71 14.47 -16.12 11.30
N GLU A 72 15.59 -16.72 10.90
CA GLU A 72 16.51 -16.15 9.89
C GLU A 72 15.85 -15.91 8.51
N ASP A 73 14.88 -16.76 8.10
CA ASP A 73 14.09 -16.55 6.89
C ASP A 73 13.14 -15.34 7.00
N THR A 74 12.73 -14.99 8.22
CA THR A 74 11.89 -13.80 8.48
C THR A 74 12.70 -12.51 8.51
N ALA A 75 14.03 -12.56 8.72
CA ALA A 75 14.86 -11.37 8.81
C ALA A 75 14.96 -10.63 7.46
N GLN A 76 15.19 -11.36 6.36
CA GLN A 76 15.24 -10.75 5.01
C GLN A 76 13.86 -10.26 4.56
N ALA A 77 12.80 -11.01 4.86
CA ALA A 77 11.42 -10.61 4.55
C ALA A 77 11.04 -9.34 5.33
N SER A 78 11.35 -9.29 6.62
CA SER A 78 11.10 -8.14 7.49
C SER A 78 11.88 -6.90 7.03
N LEU A 79 13.14 -7.10 6.63
CA LEU A 79 13.97 -6.06 6.05
C LEU A 79 13.38 -5.50 4.76
N LEU A 80 12.93 -6.37 3.85
CA LEU A 80 12.25 -5.98 2.63
C LEU A 80 10.96 -5.19 2.94
N HIS A 81 10.14 -5.67 3.88
CA HIS A 81 8.93 -4.97 4.30
C HIS A 81 9.21 -3.57 4.89
N ARG A 82 10.30 -3.43 5.66
CA ARG A 82 10.77 -2.14 6.18
C ARG A 82 11.16 -1.19 5.05
N ARG A 83 11.93 -1.65 4.06
CA ARG A 83 12.30 -0.86 2.88
C ARG A 83 11.08 -0.46 2.06
N ILE A 84 10.13 -1.37 1.85
CA ILE A 84 8.85 -1.09 1.17
C ILE A 84 8.04 -0.01 1.91
N SER A 85 8.03 -0.01 3.25
CA SER A 85 7.33 1.05 4.02
C SER A 85 7.94 2.44 3.85
N ARG A 86 9.23 2.55 3.46
CA ARG A 86 9.89 3.84 3.18
C ARG A 86 9.60 4.36 1.75
N LEU A 87 8.99 3.56 0.88
CA LEU A 87 8.59 3.99 -0.46
C LEU A 87 7.47 5.04 -0.41
N ARG A 88 7.36 5.84 -1.48
CA ARG A 88 6.22 6.74 -1.68
C ARG A 88 4.93 5.92 -1.76
N PRO A 89 3.78 6.41 -1.26
CA PRO A 89 2.55 5.62 -1.15
C PRO A 89 2.09 4.97 -2.46
N PHE A 90 2.26 5.68 -3.57
CA PHE A 90 1.92 5.17 -4.90
C PHE A 90 2.85 4.04 -5.37
N ASP A 91 4.16 4.20 -5.17
CA ASP A 91 5.15 3.19 -5.55
C ASP A 91 5.04 1.95 -4.63
N ARG A 92 4.71 2.16 -3.35
CA ARG A 92 4.40 1.10 -2.38
C ARG A 92 3.19 0.28 -2.84
N ALA A 93 2.12 0.93 -3.29
CA ALA A 93 0.92 0.24 -3.80
C ALA A 93 1.25 -0.69 -4.97
N ILE A 94 2.03 -0.21 -5.95
CA ILE A 94 2.42 -1.00 -7.13
C ILE A 94 3.22 -2.25 -6.72
N VAL A 95 4.20 -2.11 -5.80
CA VAL A 95 4.99 -3.27 -5.35
C VAL A 95 4.15 -4.27 -4.58
N LEU A 96 3.25 -3.81 -3.71
CA LEU A 96 2.40 -4.71 -2.93
C LEU A 96 1.48 -5.54 -3.86
N LEU A 97 0.82 -4.90 -4.83
CA LEU A 97 0.00 -5.63 -5.80
C LEU A 97 0.82 -6.63 -6.63
N TRP A 98 2.06 -6.27 -6.98
CA TRP A 98 2.97 -7.18 -7.69
C TRP A 98 3.38 -8.39 -6.84
N LEU A 99 3.61 -8.20 -5.53
CA LEU A 99 3.90 -9.30 -4.60
C LEU A 99 2.70 -10.24 -4.40
N GLU A 100 1.48 -9.73 -4.57
CA GLU A 100 0.23 -10.53 -4.60
C GLU A 100 0.01 -11.25 -5.95
N ASN A 101 1.01 -11.29 -6.83
CA ASN A 101 0.97 -11.90 -8.17
C ASN A 101 -0.11 -11.33 -9.12
N ILE A 102 -0.52 -10.07 -8.90
CA ILE A 102 -1.46 -9.39 -9.80
C ILE A 102 -0.75 -9.02 -11.10
N SER A 103 -1.42 -9.21 -12.24
CA SER A 103 -0.84 -8.92 -13.56
C SER A 103 -0.58 -7.42 -13.77
N TYR A 104 0.32 -7.07 -14.69
CA TYR A 104 0.64 -5.67 -14.95
C TYR A 104 -0.54 -4.87 -15.50
N ASP A 105 -1.42 -5.52 -16.26
CA ASP A 105 -2.64 -4.92 -16.80
C ASP A 105 -3.67 -4.65 -15.68
N GLU A 106 -3.86 -5.60 -14.76
CA GLU A 106 -4.73 -5.40 -13.61
C GLU A 106 -4.18 -4.35 -12.64
N ILE A 107 -2.86 -4.34 -12.38
CA ILE A 107 -2.23 -3.28 -11.59
C ILE A 107 -2.47 -1.92 -12.24
N ALA A 108 -2.34 -1.82 -13.56
CA ALA A 108 -2.61 -0.61 -14.32
C ALA A 108 -4.06 -0.12 -14.13
N ASP A 109 -5.04 -1.02 -14.21
CA ASP A 109 -6.44 -0.72 -14.00
C ASP A 109 -6.74 -0.30 -12.55
N ILE A 110 -6.05 -0.90 -11.58
CA ILE A 110 -6.16 -0.55 -10.16
C ILE A 110 -5.56 0.84 -9.89
N VAL A 111 -4.34 1.11 -10.35
CA VAL A 111 -3.63 2.34 -9.99
C VAL A 111 -3.89 3.51 -10.95
N GLY A 112 -4.53 3.26 -12.10
CA GLY A 112 -4.93 4.30 -13.06
C GLY A 112 -3.81 4.81 -13.96
N ILE A 113 -2.85 3.96 -14.32
CA ILE A 113 -1.77 4.26 -15.29
C ILE A 113 -1.67 3.15 -16.33
N SER A 114 -0.92 3.32 -17.41
CA SER A 114 -0.73 2.26 -18.41
C SER A 114 0.14 1.10 -17.88
N ALA A 115 -0.10 -0.12 -18.36
CA ALA A 115 0.72 -1.30 -18.03
C ALA A 115 2.21 -1.09 -18.35
N LYS A 116 2.52 -0.39 -19.46
CA LYS A 116 3.90 0.04 -19.78
C LYS A 116 4.52 0.90 -18.67
N ASN A 117 3.75 1.85 -18.13
CA ASN A 117 4.21 2.68 -17.02
C ASN A 117 4.39 1.85 -15.74
N VAL A 118 3.51 0.86 -15.47
CA VAL A 118 3.69 -0.08 -14.35
C VAL A 118 5.02 -0.81 -14.47
N SER A 119 5.34 -1.39 -15.63
CA SER A 119 6.60 -2.12 -15.87
C SER A 119 7.83 -1.26 -15.62
N VAL A 120 7.87 -0.05 -16.22
CA VAL A 120 9.00 0.89 -16.06
C VAL A 120 9.14 1.31 -14.60
N ARG A 121 8.02 1.52 -13.91
CA ARG A 121 8.01 1.96 -12.52
C ARG A 121 8.41 0.86 -11.57
N LEU A 122 7.94 -0.38 -11.77
CA LEU A 122 8.40 -1.55 -11.03
C LEU A 122 9.90 -1.77 -11.15
N PHE A 123 10.47 -1.59 -12.36
CA PHE A 123 11.91 -1.66 -12.55
C PHE A 123 12.65 -0.62 -11.67
N ARG A 124 12.23 0.65 -11.72
CA ARG A 124 12.80 1.73 -10.90
C ARG A 124 12.65 1.47 -9.40
N ILE A 125 11.51 0.93 -8.97
CA ILE A 125 11.28 0.62 -7.56
C ILE A 125 12.20 -0.51 -7.10
N LYS A 126 12.40 -1.55 -7.93
CA LYS A 126 13.37 -2.62 -7.64
C LYS A 126 14.80 -2.08 -7.52
N GLU A 127 15.21 -1.17 -8.40
CA GLU A 127 16.50 -0.49 -8.27
C GLU A 127 16.60 0.35 -6.99
N GLN A 128 15.55 1.09 -6.65
CA GLN A 128 15.50 1.89 -5.43
C GLN A 128 15.64 1.00 -4.18
N LEU A 129 14.88 -0.11 -4.10
CA LEU A 129 14.96 -1.05 -2.99
C LEU A 129 16.33 -1.71 -2.84
N LYS A 130 17.04 -1.96 -3.96
CA LYS A 130 18.41 -2.48 -3.95
C LYS A 130 19.42 -1.46 -3.43
N ARG A 131 19.23 -0.17 -3.72
CA ARG A 131 20.12 0.92 -3.29
C ARG A 131 19.89 1.36 -1.85
N MET A 132 18.77 0.98 -1.24
CA MET A 132 18.49 1.26 0.17
C MET A 132 19.36 0.36 1.04
N SER A 133 20.44 0.92 1.57
CA SER A 133 21.11 0.42 2.77
C SER A 133 20.27 0.77 4.01
N ASP A 134 20.47 0.03 5.10
CA ASP A 134 19.68 0.18 6.32
C ASP A 134 19.77 1.57 6.99
#